data_AF-A0A3B9G1P5-F1
#
_entry.id   AF-A0A3B9G1P5-F1
#
_cell.length_a   1.000
_cell.length_b   1.000
_cell.length_c   1.000
_cell.angle_alpha   90.00
_cell.angle_beta   90.00
_cell.angle_gamma   90.00
#
_symmetry.space_group_name_H-M   'P 1'
#
loop_
_entity.id
_entity.type
_entity.pdbx_description
1 polymer ?
#
loop_
_entity_poly.entity_id
_entity_poly.type
_entity_poly.pdbx_seq_one_letter_code
_entity_poly.pdbx_strand_id
1 'polypeptide(L)'
;MTKCDLKTRFKHSGDLYLTEKKLMRELEQKYNDLKDIVFEDNVFPLDIEGHYLRGERELYRFMKENTVFVETILNKADETGIEHAGDILSYMIIEHHTQDDTAWQFQMTRRQLQYLLDRIYEEVFGNEQA
;
A
#
# COMPACT_ATOMS: atom_id res chain seq x y z
N MET A 1 -5.13 22.13 -9.18
CA MET A 1 -4.76 20.88 -8.49
C MET A 1 -4.72 19.78 -9.51
N THR A 2 -3.52 19.34 -9.91
CA THR A 2 -3.34 18.14 -10.74
C THR A 2 -3.89 16.96 -9.95
N LYS A 3 -4.95 16.31 -10.45
CA LYS A 3 -5.42 15.03 -9.90
C LYS A 3 -4.24 14.06 -10.03
N CYS A 4 -3.60 13.70 -8.92
CA CYS A 4 -2.70 12.56 -8.89
C CYS A 4 -3.56 11.33 -9.17
N ASP A 5 -3.28 10.62 -10.26
CA ASP A 5 -4.01 9.41 -10.61
C ASP A 5 -3.75 8.33 -9.53
N LEU A 6 -4.77 7.54 -9.18
CA LEU A 6 -4.70 6.54 -8.12
C LEU A 6 -3.56 5.53 -8.32
N LYS A 7 -3.22 5.18 -9.56
CA LYS A 7 -2.08 4.32 -9.92
C LYS A 7 -0.76 4.97 -9.53
N THR A 8 -0.60 6.26 -9.81
CA THR A 8 0.59 7.02 -9.42
C THR A 8 0.72 7.10 -7.90
N ARG A 9 -0.39 7.32 -7.19
CA ARG A 9 -0.42 7.27 -5.72
C ARG A 9 -0.01 5.88 -5.21
N PHE A 10 -0.57 4.80 -5.75
CA PHE A 10 -0.25 3.44 -5.36
C PHE A 10 1.24 3.11 -5.54
N LYS A 11 1.86 3.54 -6.64
CA LYS A 11 3.30 3.35 -6.84
C LYS A 11 4.13 4.02 -5.74
N HIS A 12 3.89 5.30 -5.47
CA HIS A 12 4.62 6.02 -4.42
C HIS A 12 4.37 5.43 -3.03
N SER A 13 3.13 5.03 -2.75
CA SER A 13 2.77 4.36 -1.50
C SER A 13 3.45 3.00 -1.35
N GLY A 14 3.56 2.23 -2.44
CA GLY A 14 4.22 0.93 -2.48
C GLY A 14 5.73 1.01 -2.20
N ASP A 15 6.40 2.04 -2.73
CA ASP A 15 7.84 2.27 -2.50
C ASP A 15 8.17 2.40 -1.00
N LEU A 16 7.24 2.96 -0.21
CA LEU A 16 7.43 3.20 1.23
C LEU A 16 6.93 2.04 2.10
N TYR A 17 6.08 1.16 1.56
CA TYR A 17 5.29 0.19 2.33
C TYR A 17 6.11 -0.70 3.25
N LEU A 18 7.20 -1.31 2.77
CA LEU A 18 8.03 -2.20 3.60
C LEU A 18 8.75 -1.44 4.71
N THR A 19 9.20 -0.22 4.42
CA THR A 19 9.87 0.65 5.39
C THR A 19 8.90 1.11 6.47
N GLU A 20 7.69 1.52 6.08
CA GLU A 20 6.64 1.93 7.00
C GLU A 20 6.18 0.77 7.89
N LYS A 21 5.96 -0.43 7.32
CA LYS A 21 5.65 -1.62 8.12
C LYS A 21 6.73 -1.94 9.14
N LYS A 22 8.00 -1.77 8.78
CA LYS A 22 9.12 -1.96 9.71
C LYS A 22 9.10 -0.92 10.83
N LEU A 23 8.99 0.37 10.50
CA LEU A 23 8.96 1.45 11.48
C LEU A 23 7.74 1.38 12.40
N MET A 24 6.58 0.99 11.87
CA MET A 24 5.38 0.75 12.67
C MET A 24 5.61 -0.34 13.71
N ARG A 25 6.22 -1.47 13.34
CA ARG A 25 6.57 -2.54 14.29
C ARG A 25 7.54 -2.06 15.37
N GLU A 26 8.52 -1.24 15.01
CA GLU A 26 9.47 -0.66 15.96
C GLU A 26 8.76 0.30 16.96
N LEU A 27 7.85 1.15 16.47
CA LEU A 27 7.05 2.03 17.31
C LEU A 27 6.10 1.24 18.23
N GLU A 28 5.46 0.19 17.73
CA GLU A 28 4.59 -0.70 18.52
C GLU A 28 5.34 -1.48 19.61
N GLN A 29 6.61 -1.80 19.38
CA GLN A 29 7.46 -2.41 20.41
C GLN A 29 7.88 -1.42 21.48
N LYS A 30 8.12 -0.16 21.08
CA LYS A 30 8.52 0.93 21.96
C LYS A 30 7.33 1.46 22.78
N TYR A 31 6.12 1.46 22.20
CA TYR A 31 4.90 2.02 22.76
C TYR A 31 3.74 1.03 22.59
N ASN A 32 3.47 0.26 23.66
CA ASN A 32 2.43 -0.79 23.65
C ASN A 32 1.02 -0.23 23.40
N ASP A 33 0.74 1.03 23.75
CA ASP A 33 -0.58 1.65 23.60
C ASP A 33 -0.94 1.99 22.15
N LEU A 34 0.03 2.07 21.24
CA LEU A 34 -0.22 2.42 19.84
C LEU A 34 -1.06 1.37 19.11
N LYS A 35 -1.00 0.11 19.53
CA LYS A 35 -1.72 -1.01 18.91
C LYS A 35 -3.24 -0.89 19.02
N ASP A 36 -3.70 -0.29 20.10
CA ASP A 36 -5.12 -0.19 20.44
C ASP A 36 -5.74 1.15 20.01
N ILE A 37 -4.95 2.02 19.34
CA ILE A 37 -5.46 3.30 18.86
C ILE A 37 -6.38 3.06 17.65
N VAL A 38 -7.66 3.28 17.88
CA VAL A 38 -8.67 3.48 16.84
C VAL A 38 -8.51 4.92 16.34
N PHE A 39 -8.05 5.07 15.11
CA PHE A 39 -7.98 6.37 14.45
C PHE A 39 -9.35 6.63 13.81
N GLU A 40 -10.11 7.57 14.37
CA GLU A 40 -11.34 8.04 13.72
C GLU A 40 -11.00 8.88 12.48
N ASP A 41 -11.74 8.64 11.40
CA ASP A 41 -11.67 9.46 10.19
C ASP A 41 -11.95 10.93 10.54
N ASN A 42 -11.11 11.85 10.04
CA ASN A 42 -11.23 13.30 10.18
C ASN A 42 -11.07 13.90 11.60
N VAL A 43 -10.75 13.14 12.62
CA VAL A 43 -10.43 13.71 13.95
C VAL A 43 -8.92 13.83 14.08
N PHE A 44 -8.40 15.07 14.15
CA PHE A 44 -7.08 15.33 14.71
C PHE A 44 -7.25 15.38 16.24
N PRO A 45 -6.84 14.36 17.00
CA PRO A 45 -6.80 14.48 18.44
C PRO A 45 -5.68 15.47 18.78
N LEU A 46 -6.03 16.75 18.95
CA LEU A 46 -5.22 17.74 19.65
C LEU A 46 -5.27 17.42 21.14
N ASP A 47 -4.69 16.30 21.54
CA ASP A 47 -4.53 16.00 22.94
C ASP A 47 -3.25 16.67 23.43
N ILE A 48 -3.42 17.72 24.24
CA ILE A 48 -2.33 18.53 24.81
C ILE A 48 -1.72 17.83 26.05
N GLU A 49 -2.25 16.68 26.48
CA GLU A 49 -1.80 16.03 27.70
C GLU A 49 -1.29 14.60 27.46
N GLY A 50 0.00 14.40 27.75
CA GLY A 50 0.52 13.10 28.18
C GLY A 50 1.49 12.40 27.23
N HIS A 51 2.78 12.46 27.58
CA HIS A 51 3.84 11.45 27.38
C HIS A 51 4.27 11.01 25.98
N TYR A 52 3.58 11.34 24.89
CA TYR A 52 4.05 11.10 23.53
C TYR A 52 4.71 12.37 22.99
N LEU A 53 5.89 12.26 22.37
CA LEU A 53 6.34 13.30 21.46
C LEU A 53 5.33 13.27 20.31
N ARG A 54 4.35 14.20 20.31
CA ARG A 54 3.25 14.37 19.35
C ARG A 54 3.50 13.86 17.92
N GLY A 55 4.72 14.02 17.41
CA GLY A 55 5.15 13.49 16.12
C GLY A 55 5.13 11.96 15.95
N GLU A 56 5.35 11.15 16.99
CA GLU A 56 5.39 9.68 16.86
C GLU A 56 3.99 9.09 16.62
N ARG A 57 2.96 9.62 17.28
CA ARG A 57 1.55 9.22 17.03
C ARG A 57 1.07 9.64 15.65
N GLU A 58 1.37 10.89 15.26
CA GLU A 58 1.04 11.41 13.93
C GLU A 58 1.75 10.62 12.82
N LEU A 59 3.04 10.30 13.02
CA LEU A 59 3.83 9.47 12.11
C LEU A 59 3.26 8.05 12.01
N TYR A 60 2.94 7.42 13.15
CA TYR A 60 2.33 6.08 13.15
C TYR A 60 0.99 6.05 12.42
N ARG A 61 0.13 7.06 12.63
CA ARG A 61 -1.13 7.21 11.89
C ARG A 61 -0.90 7.29 10.39
N PHE A 62 0.00 8.17 9.94
CA PHE A 62 0.31 8.34 8.52
C PHE A 62 0.79 7.04 7.87
N MET A 63 1.73 6.33 8.52
CA MET A 63 2.24 5.04 8.04
C MET A 63 1.14 3.98 7.99
N LYS A 64 0.25 3.95 9.00
CA LYS A 64 -0.89 3.02 9.04
C LYS A 64 -1.88 3.30 7.91
N GLU A 65 -2.22 4.56 7.66
CA GLU A 65 -3.10 4.96 6.56
C GLU A 65 -2.51 4.57 5.19
N ASN A 66 -1.21 4.78 4.98
CA ASN A 66 -0.54 4.36 3.74
C ASN A 66 -0.49 2.82 3.59
N THR A 67 -0.18 2.11 4.67
CA THR A 67 -0.16 0.64 4.71
C THR A 67 -1.53 0.06 4.36
N VAL A 68 -2.60 0.56 5.00
CA VAL A 68 -3.98 0.14 4.74
C VAL A 68 -4.38 0.46 3.29
N PHE A 69 -3.97 1.61 2.76
CA PHE A 69 -4.22 1.96 1.37
C PHE A 69 -3.58 0.96 0.39
N VAL A 70 -2.29 0.63 0.57
CA VAL A 70 -1.58 -0.36 -0.25
C VAL A 70 -2.25 -1.73 -0.16
N GLU A 71 -2.55 -2.21 1.05
CA GLU A 71 -3.22 -3.50 1.28
C GLU A 71 -4.60 -3.55 0.64
N THR A 72 -5.37 -2.47 0.71
CA THR A 72 -6.69 -2.37 0.07
C THR A 72 -6.59 -2.52 -1.45
N ILE A 73 -5.57 -1.92 -2.07
CA ILE A 73 -5.36 -2.01 -3.52
C ILE A 73 -4.92 -3.42 -3.92
N LEU A 74 -4.05 -4.07 -3.14
CA LEU A 74 -3.65 -5.46 -3.37
C LEU A 74 -4.85 -6.42 -3.25
N ASN A 75 -5.65 -6.27 -2.19
CA ASN A 75 -6.88 -7.06 -2.02
C ASN A 75 -7.85 -6.85 -3.18
N LYS A 76 -8.04 -5.60 -3.62
CA LYS A 76 -8.86 -5.28 -4.79
C LYS A 76 -8.33 -5.97 -6.05
N ALA A 77 -7.01 -6.07 -6.20
CA ALA A 77 -6.41 -6.79 -7.33
C ALA A 77 -6.75 -8.29 -7.27
N ASP A 78 -6.66 -8.93 -6.10
CA ASP A 78 -7.03 -10.33 -5.93
C ASP A 78 -8.52 -10.60 -6.17
N GLU A 79 -9.38 -9.63 -5.85
CA GLU A 79 -10.83 -9.69 -6.11
C GLU A 79 -11.20 -9.59 -7.61
N THR A 80 -10.27 -9.21 -8.50
CA THR A 80 -10.53 -9.16 -9.95
C THR A 80 -10.74 -10.54 -10.58
N GLY A 81 -10.40 -11.62 -9.89
CA GLY A 81 -10.41 -12.99 -10.43
C GLY A 81 -9.26 -13.29 -11.39
N ILE A 82 -8.31 -12.36 -11.54
CA ILE A 82 -7.04 -12.61 -12.23
C ILE A 82 -6.11 -13.36 -11.27
N GLU A 83 -5.58 -14.49 -11.72
CA GLU A 83 -4.68 -15.32 -10.92
C GLU A 83 -3.42 -14.53 -10.51
N HIS A 84 -3.10 -14.56 -9.22
CA HIS A 84 -1.93 -13.90 -8.62
C HIS A 84 -1.86 -12.36 -8.81
N ALA A 85 -2.99 -11.68 -9.00
CA ALA A 85 -2.98 -10.25 -9.29
C ALA A 85 -2.32 -9.39 -8.19
N GLY A 86 -2.68 -9.59 -6.92
CA GLY A 86 -2.07 -8.90 -5.78
C GLY A 86 -0.59 -9.25 -5.64
N ASP A 87 -0.25 -10.53 -5.78
CA ASP A 87 1.14 -11.00 -5.72
C ASP A 87 2.01 -10.36 -6.81
N ILE A 88 1.53 -10.30 -8.05
CA ILE A 88 2.22 -9.68 -9.19
C ILE A 88 2.46 -8.19 -8.92
N LEU A 89 1.44 -7.47 -8.41
CA LEU A 89 1.59 -6.06 -8.07
C LEU A 89 2.59 -5.86 -6.92
N SER A 90 2.54 -6.70 -5.88
CA SER A 90 3.49 -6.65 -4.76
C SER A 90 4.93 -6.88 -5.24
N TYR A 91 5.16 -7.94 -6.03
CA TYR A 91 6.48 -8.26 -6.57
C TYR A 91 7.08 -7.09 -7.36
N MET A 92 6.26 -6.46 -8.20
CA MET A 92 6.77 -5.40 -9.09
C MET A 92 6.87 -4.03 -8.42
N ILE A 93 5.90 -3.66 -7.58
CA ILE A 93 5.78 -2.30 -7.06
C ILE A 93 6.41 -2.16 -5.68
N ILE A 94 6.28 -3.18 -4.83
CA ILE A 94 6.75 -3.14 -3.44
C ILE A 94 8.15 -3.74 -3.34
N GLU A 95 8.39 -4.85 -4.03
CA GLU A 95 9.69 -5.54 -4.00
C GLU A 95 10.64 -5.08 -5.13
N HIS A 96 10.14 -4.25 -6.05
CA HIS A 96 10.89 -3.67 -7.17
C HIS A 96 11.52 -4.71 -8.12
N HIS A 97 10.91 -5.89 -8.25
CA HIS A 97 11.34 -6.87 -9.24
C HIS A 97 11.08 -6.36 -10.66
N THR A 98 11.96 -6.72 -11.59
CA THR A 98 11.75 -6.38 -13.00
C THR A 98 10.58 -7.20 -13.57
N GLN A 99 10.08 -6.80 -14.74
CA GLN A 99 9.11 -7.61 -15.49
C GLN A 99 9.67 -8.99 -15.84
N ASP A 100 10.97 -9.10 -16.11
CA ASP A 100 11.59 -10.37 -16.48
C ASP A 100 11.67 -11.31 -15.27
N ASP A 101 12.06 -10.79 -14.10
CA ASP A 101 12.09 -11.55 -12.84
C ASP A 101 10.69 -12.01 -12.43
N THR A 102 9.71 -11.11 -12.54
CA THR A 102 8.30 -11.39 -12.23
C THR A 102 7.74 -12.44 -13.18
N ALA A 103 7.96 -12.29 -14.49
CA ALA A 103 7.46 -13.25 -15.47
C ALA A 103 8.05 -14.64 -15.23
N TRP A 104 9.34 -14.72 -14.88
CA TRP A 104 10.00 -15.96 -14.50
C TRP A 104 9.39 -16.57 -13.23
N GLN A 105 9.18 -15.78 -12.18
CA GLN A 105 8.58 -16.21 -10.92
C GLN A 105 7.20 -16.83 -11.11
N PHE A 106 6.36 -16.22 -11.95
CA PHE A 106 5.00 -16.70 -12.24
C PHE A 106 4.90 -17.62 -13.48
N GLN A 107 6.03 -18.17 -13.93
CA GLN A 107 6.12 -19.15 -15.02
C GLN A 107 5.40 -18.73 -16.31
N MET A 108 5.50 -17.46 -16.67
CA MET A 108 4.88 -16.89 -17.85
C MET A 108 5.90 -16.13 -18.70
N THR A 109 5.53 -15.83 -19.94
CA THR A 109 6.34 -14.94 -20.78
C THR A 109 6.16 -13.48 -20.35
N ARG A 110 7.17 -12.65 -20.58
CA ARG A 110 7.07 -11.19 -20.36
C ARG A 110 5.84 -10.56 -21.04
N ARG A 111 5.47 -11.06 -22.23
CA ARG A 111 4.29 -10.57 -22.96
C ARG A 111 2.97 -10.95 -22.27
N GLN A 112 2.88 -12.16 -21.73
CA GLN A 112 1.73 -12.59 -20.91
C GLN A 112 1.65 -11.76 -19.63
N LEU A 113 2.77 -11.52 -18.97
CA LEU A 113 2.82 -10.64 -17.80
C LEU A 113 2.34 -9.22 -18.15
N GLN A 114 2.83 -8.64 -19.24
CA GLN A 114 2.39 -7.30 -19.67
C GLN A 114 0.88 -7.26 -19.90
N TYR A 115 0.33 -8.25 -20.59
CA TYR A 115 -1.12 -8.36 -20.82
C TYR A 115 -1.91 -8.47 -19.50
N LEU A 116 -1.44 -9.28 -18.55
CA LEU A 116 -2.05 -9.39 -17.23
C LEU A 116 -1.98 -8.07 -16.46
N LEU A 117 -0.83 -7.41 -16.46
CA LEU A 117 -0.67 -6.10 -15.82
C LEU A 117 -1.64 -5.07 -16.37
N ASP A 118 -1.80 -5.00 -17.70
CA ASP A 118 -2.72 -4.06 -18.33
C ASP A 118 -4.16 -4.31 -17.85
N ARG A 119 -4.58 -5.58 -17.78
CA ARG A 119 -5.90 -5.97 -17.25
C ARG A 119 -6.06 -5.67 -15.76
N ILE A 120 -5.08 -6.01 -14.93
CA ILE A 120 -5.10 -5.71 -13.50
C ILE A 120 -5.23 -4.19 -13.32
N TYR A 121 -4.46 -3.40 -14.06
CA TYR A 121 -4.53 -1.94 -13.96
C TYR A 121 -5.91 -1.40 -14.38
N GLU A 122 -6.51 -1.94 -15.43
CA GLU A 122 -7.85 -1.55 -15.89
C GLU A 122 -8.93 -1.87 -14.84
N GLU A 123 -8.93 -3.07 -14.27
CA GLU A 123 -9.92 -3.48 -13.26
C GLU A 123 -9.75 -2.72 -11.93
N VAL A 124 -8.50 -2.52 -11.49
CA VAL A 124 -8.20 -1.90 -10.20
C VAL A 124 -8.31 -0.38 -10.25
N PHE A 125 -7.91 0.27 -11.36
CA PHE A 125 -7.81 1.73 -11.45
C PHE A 125 -8.66 2.36 -12.58
N GLY A 126 -9.17 1.58 -13.54
CA GLY A 126 -9.92 2.11 -14.69
C GLY A 126 -11.32 2.61 -14.36
N ASN A 127 -11.95 2.11 -13.29
CA ASN A 127 -13.31 2.49 -12.88
C ASN A 127 -13.43 3.90 -12.24
N GLU A 128 -12.35 4.67 -12.11
CA GLU A 128 -12.39 6.03 -11.53
C GLU A 128 -12.73 7.14 -12.54
N GLN A 129 -13.03 6.80 -13.80
CA GLN A 129 -13.43 7.76 -14.84
C GLN A 129 -14.92 7.70 -15.23
N ALA A 130 -15.75 6.91 -14.54
CA ALA A 130 -17.19 6.80 -14.80
C ALA A 130 -18.04 7.64 -13.84
#